data_AF-A0A660N524-F1
#
_entry.id   AF-A0A660N524-F1
#
_cell.length_a   1.000
_cell.length_b   1.000
_cell.length_c   1.000
_cell.angle_alpha   90.00
_cell.angle_beta   90.00
_cell.angle_gamma   90.00
#
_symmetry.space_group_name_H-M   'P 1'
#
loop_
_entity.id
_entity.type
_entity.pdbx_description
1 polymer ?
#
loop_
_entity_poly.entity_id
_entity_poly.type
_entity_poly.pdbx_seq_one_letter_code
_entity_poly.pdbx_strand_id
1 'polypeptide(L)'
;NHPSNPQPENWYLRHVGFLGAHPPAVKGLAAIDFADDEDGVVSFGESDWLLSRMLRNLREWLIGKDGLETADRVLPDWQIEAVAPPPAPEPEAMPNNFSEPRDKDDTMTPEQQLEAERKAREQAEAEAKQARDELAKLQAEQEQALRDAAHQQNADFAEGLIKAGSLKPADKELIVAVLDFADYPEAAPADFGEGKKLSDALKDFLRGGKPILAAGEIATTDKANPSPAGSSDFGEYADPAAQSHHERALALAKRENISYEEAARRTVQ
;
A
#
# COMPACT_ATOMS: atom_id res chain seq x y z
N ASN A 1 42.88 6.76 -3.53
CA ASN A 1 43.85 7.05 -4.61
C ASN A 1 45.23 6.59 -4.20
N HIS A 2 45.58 5.34 -4.51
CA HIS A 2 46.92 4.80 -4.25
C HIS A 2 47.81 5.06 -5.48
N PRO A 3 49.07 5.50 -5.32
CA PRO A 3 49.96 5.85 -6.44
C PRO A 3 50.25 4.67 -7.40
N SER A 4 50.04 3.43 -6.96
CA SER A 4 50.18 2.22 -7.78
C SER A 4 48.89 1.76 -8.49
N ASN A 5 47.80 2.52 -8.39
CA ASN A 5 46.54 2.19 -9.07
C ASN A 5 46.62 2.60 -10.55
N PRO A 6 46.56 1.66 -11.52
CA PRO A 6 46.62 1.98 -12.95
C PRO A 6 45.41 2.79 -13.44
N GLN A 7 44.32 2.88 -12.68
CA GLN A 7 43.18 3.76 -12.96
C GLN A 7 42.83 4.61 -11.74
N PRO A 8 43.36 5.85 -11.63
CA PRO A 8 43.17 6.69 -10.44
C PRO A 8 41.70 7.00 -10.09
N GLU A 9 40.82 7.02 -11.09
CA GLU A 9 39.40 7.36 -10.93
C GLU A 9 38.52 6.16 -10.57
N ASN A 10 39.01 4.92 -10.72
CA ASN A 10 38.24 3.69 -10.49
C ASN A 10 38.95 2.75 -9.50
N TRP A 11 38.15 1.98 -8.74
CA TRP A 11 38.68 0.94 -7.87
C TRP A 11 39.23 -0.22 -8.71
N TYR A 12 40.53 -0.48 -8.60
CA TYR A 12 41.20 -1.55 -9.34
C TYR A 12 41.56 -2.70 -8.39
N LEU A 13 41.01 -3.89 -8.68
CA LEU A 13 41.29 -5.11 -7.93
C LEU A 13 42.75 -5.52 -8.14
N ARG A 14 43.58 -5.38 -7.11
CA ARG A 14 45.01 -5.76 -7.19
C ARG A 14 45.24 -7.25 -7.00
N HIS A 15 44.51 -7.89 -6.10
CA HIS A 15 44.65 -9.32 -5.82
C HIS A 15 43.33 -9.92 -5.32
N VAL A 16 43.19 -11.23 -5.50
CA VAL A 16 42.12 -12.04 -4.89
C VAL A 16 42.81 -13.06 -3.99
N GLY A 17 42.62 -12.93 -2.68
CA GLY A 17 43.14 -13.88 -1.69
C GLY A 17 42.05 -14.84 -1.24
N PHE A 18 42.40 -16.12 -1.02
CA PHE A 18 41.51 -17.07 -0.36
C PHE A 18 41.65 -16.92 1.15
N LEU A 19 40.59 -16.49 1.83
CA LEU A 19 40.55 -16.40 3.30
C LEU A 19 40.15 -17.77 3.87
N GLY A 20 41.02 -18.38 4.69
CA GLY A 20 40.65 -19.52 5.54
C GLY A 20 40.98 -20.93 5.04
N ALA A 21 41.69 -21.11 3.93
CA ALA A 21 42.20 -22.42 3.51
C ALA A 21 43.73 -22.38 3.39
N HIS A 22 44.40 -23.32 4.07
CA HIS A 22 45.85 -23.51 3.94
C HIS A 22 46.19 -23.71 2.45
N PRO A 23 47.05 -22.89 1.83
CA PRO A 23 47.36 -23.06 0.42
C PRO A 23 47.99 -24.44 0.21
N PRO A 24 47.57 -25.22 -0.80
CA PRO A 24 48.19 -26.50 -1.10
C PRO A 24 49.65 -26.24 -1.52
N ALA A 25 50.59 -26.53 -0.62
CA ALA A 25 52.00 -26.31 -0.86
C ALA A 25 52.51 -27.35 -1.87
N VAL A 26 52.57 -26.97 -3.15
CA VAL A 26 53.28 -27.76 -4.16
C VAL A 26 54.77 -27.64 -3.86
N LYS A 27 55.42 -28.78 -3.61
CA LYS A 27 56.85 -28.85 -3.22
C LYS A 27 57.73 -28.20 -4.29
N GLY A 28 58.31 -27.04 -3.98
CA GLY A 28 59.26 -26.31 -4.84
C GLY A 28 58.84 -24.88 -5.24
N LEU A 29 57.64 -24.42 -4.90
CA LEU A 29 57.23 -23.03 -5.05
C LEU A 29 57.35 -22.29 -3.71
N ALA A 30 57.93 -21.09 -3.74
CA ALA A 30 58.01 -20.23 -2.56
C ALA A 30 56.59 -19.87 -2.08
N ALA A 31 56.35 -19.98 -0.78
CA ALA A 31 55.11 -19.51 -0.19
C ALA A 31 54.96 -18.01 -0.45
N ILE A 32 53.79 -17.59 -0.94
CA ILE A 32 53.48 -16.18 -1.12
C ILE A 32 53.16 -15.65 0.27
N ASP A 33 54.09 -14.88 0.83
CA ASP A 33 53.94 -14.26 2.14
C ASP A 33 53.28 -12.88 1.95
N PHE A 34 52.05 -12.74 2.45
CA PHE A 34 51.28 -11.49 2.36
C PHE A 34 51.52 -10.67 3.63
N ALA A 35 52.68 -10.06 3.72
CA ALA A 35 53.00 -9.09 4.76
C ALA A 35 53.15 -7.73 4.11
N ASP A 36 52.03 -7.02 3.94
CA ASP A 36 52.09 -5.57 3.79
C ASP A 36 50.93 -4.92 4.54
N ASP A 37 51.29 -4.22 5.60
CA ASP A 37 50.40 -3.46 6.48
C ASP A 37 50.25 -2.06 5.85
N GLU A 38 49.59 -1.98 4.68
CA GLU A 38 49.45 -0.73 3.92
C GLU A 38 48.11 -0.03 4.17
N ASP A 39 48.19 1.29 4.40
CA ASP A 39 47.07 2.21 4.51
C ASP A 39 46.15 2.15 3.27
N GLY A 40 44.89 1.76 3.48
CA GLY A 40 43.85 1.76 2.45
C GLY A 40 43.13 0.42 2.24
N VAL A 41 43.37 -0.58 3.08
CA VAL A 41 42.58 -1.82 3.09
C VAL A 41 41.18 -1.52 3.64
N VAL A 42 40.17 -1.62 2.77
CA VAL A 42 38.75 -1.55 3.17
C VAL A 42 38.26 -2.98 3.38
N SER A 43 38.17 -3.38 4.64
CA SER A 43 37.64 -4.69 5.06
C SER A 43 36.12 -4.64 5.14
N PHE A 44 35.44 -5.22 4.15
CA PHE A 44 33.99 -5.43 4.18
C PHE A 44 33.70 -6.74 4.93
N GLY A 45 33.56 -6.66 6.26
CA GLY A 45 33.26 -7.84 7.10
C GLY A 45 33.29 -7.59 8.60
N GLU A 46 33.95 -6.53 9.06
CA GLU A 46 33.98 -6.15 10.48
C GLU A 46 32.69 -5.46 10.95
N SER A 47 31.64 -5.41 10.14
CA SER A 47 30.34 -4.84 10.52
C SER A 47 29.33 -5.88 10.98
N ASP A 48 29.57 -7.16 10.66
CA ASP A 48 28.61 -8.25 10.85
C ASP A 48 28.48 -8.66 12.32
N TRP A 49 29.59 -8.58 13.08
CA TRP A 49 29.58 -8.83 14.53
C TRP A 49 28.74 -7.79 15.30
N LEU A 50 28.87 -6.51 14.95
CA LEU A 50 28.17 -5.42 15.60
C LEU A 50 26.68 -5.48 15.23
N LEU A 51 26.39 -5.75 13.95
CA LEU A 51 25.02 -5.90 13.45
C LEU A 51 24.31 -7.08 14.10
N SER A 52 24.94 -8.26 14.18
CA SER A 52 24.37 -9.44 14.86
C SER A 52 24.05 -9.15 16.34
N ARG A 53 24.94 -8.43 17.03
CA ARG A 53 24.70 -8.00 18.43
C ARG A 53 23.53 -7.02 18.56
N MET A 54 23.40 -6.06 17.63
CA MET A 54 22.28 -5.12 17.61
C MET A 54 20.94 -5.82 17.35
N LEU A 55 20.90 -6.74 16.39
CA LEU A 55 19.70 -7.51 16.06
C LEU A 55 19.27 -8.42 17.22
N ARG A 56 20.23 -9.04 17.91
CA ARG A 56 19.94 -9.84 19.11
C ARG A 56 19.32 -9.00 20.23
N ASN A 57 19.87 -7.82 20.51
CA ASN A 57 19.30 -6.89 21.50
C ASN A 57 17.90 -6.40 21.11
N LEU A 58 17.65 -6.19 19.81
CA LEU A 58 16.33 -5.81 19.30
C LEU A 58 15.31 -6.94 19.46
N ARG A 59 15.72 -8.19 19.20
CA ARG A 59 14.89 -9.38 19.42
C ARG A 59 14.50 -9.53 20.89
N GLU A 60 15.45 -9.41 21.81
CA GLU A 60 15.19 -9.46 23.26
C GLU A 60 14.21 -8.36 23.71
N TRP A 61 14.34 -7.15 23.15
CA TRP A 61 13.39 -6.07 23.38
C TRP A 61 11.99 -6.38 22.84
N LEU A 62 11.90 -6.99 21.64
CA LEU A 62 10.65 -7.40 21.03
C LEU A 62 9.96 -8.50 21.86
N ILE A 63 10.72 -9.48 22.34
CA ILE A 63 10.23 -10.54 23.24
C ILE A 63 9.62 -9.91 24.50
N GLY A 64 10.30 -8.91 25.07
CA GLY A 64 9.83 -8.22 26.27
C GLY A 64 8.54 -7.41 26.09
N LYS A 65 8.21 -6.97 24.86
CA LYS A 65 7.00 -6.18 24.58
C LYS A 65 5.84 -6.99 24.01
N ASP A 66 6.13 -7.82 23.01
CA ASP A 66 5.13 -8.43 22.13
C ASP A 66 5.19 -9.97 22.14
N GLY A 67 6.00 -10.55 23.02
CA GLY A 67 6.10 -12.00 23.23
C GLY A 67 7.05 -12.70 22.25
N LEU A 68 7.27 -13.99 22.52
CA LEU A 68 8.24 -14.82 21.80
C LEU A 68 7.81 -15.07 20.35
N GLU A 69 6.51 -15.22 20.12
CA GLU A 69 5.89 -15.56 18.83
C GLU A 69 6.03 -14.41 17.83
N THR A 70 5.90 -13.16 18.29
CA THR A 70 6.09 -11.98 17.45
C THR A 70 7.57 -11.79 17.13
N ALA A 71 8.45 -12.02 18.12
CA ALA A 71 9.88 -11.96 17.92
C ALA A 71 10.38 -13.00 16.93
N ASP A 72 9.90 -14.25 17.01
CA ASP A 72 10.30 -15.32 16.10
C ASP A 72 9.78 -15.11 14.67
N ARG A 73 8.61 -14.48 14.51
CA ARG A 73 8.07 -14.10 13.20
C ARG A 73 8.83 -12.95 12.54
N VAL A 74 9.23 -11.94 13.31
CA VAL A 74 9.84 -10.71 12.78
C VAL A 74 11.36 -10.81 12.68
N LEU A 75 12.00 -11.44 13.67
CA LEU A 75 13.44 -11.68 13.75
C LEU A 75 13.72 -13.13 14.20
N PRO A 76 13.58 -14.11 13.30
CA PRO A 76 13.96 -15.49 13.56
C PRO A 76 15.43 -15.60 13.96
N ASP A 77 15.75 -16.46 14.93
CA ASP A 77 17.10 -16.58 15.48
C ASP A 77 18.13 -17.06 14.44
N TRP A 78 17.73 -17.96 13.53
CA TRP A 78 18.58 -18.44 12.44
C TRP A 78 19.03 -17.33 11.47
N GLN A 79 18.23 -16.26 11.31
CA GLN A 79 18.60 -15.11 10.47
C GLN A 79 19.67 -14.25 11.15
N ILE A 80 19.65 -14.19 12.48
CA ILE A 80 20.64 -13.47 13.28
C ILE A 80 21.96 -14.26 13.33
N GLU A 81 21.87 -15.60 13.38
CA GLU A 81 23.03 -16.50 13.31
C GLU A 81 23.70 -16.49 11.93
N ALA A 82 22.94 -16.36 10.85
CA ALA A 82 23.52 -16.25 9.49
C ALA A 82 24.39 -14.99 9.30
N VAL A 83 24.12 -13.93 10.08
CA VAL A 83 24.90 -12.68 10.11
C VAL A 83 25.96 -12.70 11.20
N ALA A 84 25.86 -13.62 12.17
CA ALA A 84 26.87 -13.74 13.21
C ALA A 84 28.17 -14.27 12.60
N PRO A 85 29.33 -13.64 12.89
CA PRO A 85 30.60 -14.23 12.48
C PRO A 85 30.73 -15.62 13.14
N PRO A 86 31.32 -16.60 12.42
CA PRO A 86 31.60 -17.90 13.01
C PRO A 86 32.43 -17.72 14.29
N PRO A 87 32.20 -18.54 15.34
CA PRO A 87 32.99 -18.46 16.55
C PRO A 87 34.48 -18.53 16.18
N ALA A 88 35.26 -17.57 16.69
CA ALA A 88 36.70 -17.59 16.48
C ALA A 88 37.23 -18.96 16.94
N PRO A 89 38.01 -19.67 16.10
CA PRO A 89 38.62 -20.92 16.55
C PRO A 89 39.45 -20.61 17.79
N GLU A 90 39.22 -21.35 18.87
CA GLU A 90 40.11 -21.30 20.03
C GLU A 90 41.54 -21.56 19.52
N PRO A 91 42.56 -20.86 20.04
CA PRO A 91 43.94 -21.13 19.64
C PRO A 91 44.30 -22.54 20.13
N GLU A 92 44.05 -23.53 19.28
CA GLU A 92 44.52 -24.90 19.49
C GLU A 92 46.04 -24.82 19.54
N ALA A 93 46.60 -25.05 20.73
CA ALA A 93 48.02 -25.22 20.91
C ALA A 93 48.46 -26.40 20.05
N MET A 94 49.09 -26.11 18.91
CA MET A 94 49.52 -27.13 17.95
C MET A 94 50.35 -28.22 18.65
N PRO A 95 49.87 -29.46 18.77
CA PRO A 95 50.74 -30.55 19.11
C PRO A 95 51.56 -30.86 17.87
N ASN A 96 52.86 -30.58 17.94
CA ASN A 96 53.84 -31.15 17.04
C ASN A 96 53.74 -32.68 17.14
N ASN A 97 53.00 -33.33 16.24
CA ASN A 97 53.07 -34.78 16.11
C ASN A 97 52.91 -35.21 14.66
N PHE A 98 54.06 -35.28 14.00
CA PHE A 98 54.34 -36.25 12.96
C PHE A 98 53.98 -37.66 13.48
N SER A 99 52.79 -38.15 13.13
CA SER A 99 52.40 -39.56 12.90
C SER A 99 50.90 -39.71 13.16
N GLU A 100 50.10 -39.62 12.10
CA GLU A 100 48.79 -40.26 12.07
C GLU A 100 48.89 -41.56 11.26
N PRO A 101 48.37 -42.68 11.77
CA PRO A 101 48.05 -43.83 10.93
C PRO A 101 46.97 -43.38 9.94
N ARG A 102 47.08 -43.80 8.68
CA ARG A 102 46.03 -43.65 7.68
C ARG A 102 44.73 -44.29 8.20
N ASP A 103 43.86 -43.47 8.78
CA ASP A 103 42.45 -43.82 8.86
C ASP A 103 41.88 -43.78 7.45
N LYS A 104 41.07 -44.79 7.19
CA LYS A 104 40.67 -45.23 5.86
C LYS A 104 39.93 -44.12 5.14
N ASP A 105 40.36 -43.88 3.91
CA ASP A 105 39.60 -43.19 2.88
C ASP A 105 38.18 -43.80 2.78
N ASP A 106 37.20 -43.19 3.45
CA ASP A 106 35.84 -43.13 2.92
C ASP A 106 35.77 -41.95 1.93
N THR A 107 36.68 -41.95 0.96
CA THR A 107 36.54 -41.13 -0.23
C THR A 107 35.36 -41.66 -1.01
N MET A 108 34.22 -40.95 -0.94
CA MET A 108 33.20 -41.12 -1.97
C MET A 108 33.89 -41.03 -3.32
N THR A 109 33.66 -42.00 -4.19
CA THR A 109 34.25 -42.00 -5.53
C THR A 109 33.81 -40.72 -6.27
N PRO A 110 34.60 -40.18 -7.21
CA PRO A 110 34.22 -38.98 -7.98
C PRO A 110 32.84 -39.09 -8.64
N GLU A 111 32.40 -40.31 -8.95
CA GLU A 111 31.07 -40.61 -9.49
C GLU A 111 29.94 -40.40 -8.46
N GLN A 112 30.17 -40.74 -7.19
CA GLN A 112 29.20 -40.53 -6.10
C GLN A 112 29.02 -39.04 -5.76
N GLN A 113 30.10 -38.26 -5.85
CA GLN A 113 30.03 -36.80 -5.66
C GLN A 113 29.25 -36.11 -6.79
N LEU A 114 29.45 -36.54 -8.04
CA LEU A 114 28.70 -36.01 -9.19
C LEU A 114 27.21 -36.36 -9.11
N GLU A 115 26.86 -37.57 -8.67
CA GLU A 115 25.45 -37.95 -8.45
C GLU A 115 24.80 -37.17 -7.31
N ALA A 116 25.53 -36.91 -6.22
CA ALA A 116 25.06 -36.09 -5.11
C ALA A 116 24.83 -34.63 -5.55
N GLU A 117 25.75 -34.05 -6.33
CA GLU A 117 25.63 -32.70 -6.86
C GLU A 117 24.47 -32.57 -7.87
N ARG A 118 24.27 -33.58 -8.74
CA ARG A 118 23.12 -33.61 -9.65
C ARG A 118 21.79 -33.70 -8.91
N LYS A 119 21.70 -34.53 -7.87
CA LYS A 119 20.49 -34.63 -7.03
C LYS A 119 20.24 -33.34 -6.26
N ALA A 120 21.27 -32.71 -5.70
CA ALA A 120 21.15 -31.43 -5.02
C ALA A 120 20.68 -30.31 -5.96
N ARG A 121 21.19 -30.28 -7.20
CA ARG A 121 20.77 -29.32 -8.21
C ARG A 121 19.33 -29.55 -8.69
N GLU A 122 18.93 -30.80 -8.86
CA GLU A 122 17.55 -31.17 -9.24
C GLU A 122 16.55 -30.83 -8.12
N GLN A 123 16.92 -31.06 -6.86
CA GLN A 123 16.13 -30.64 -5.70
C GLN A 123 16.02 -29.12 -5.61
N ALA A 124 17.14 -28.40 -5.74
CA ALA A 124 17.14 -26.93 -5.73
C ALA A 124 16.30 -26.33 -6.88
N GLU A 125 16.33 -26.95 -8.07
CA GLU A 125 15.50 -26.53 -9.20
C GLU A 125 14.00 -26.80 -8.95
N ALA A 126 13.66 -27.95 -8.35
CA ALA A 126 12.29 -28.28 -7.97
C ALA A 126 11.74 -27.33 -6.91
N GLU A 127 12.52 -27.03 -5.86
CA GLU A 127 12.17 -26.07 -4.81
C GLU A 127 12.05 -24.65 -5.37
N ALA A 128 12.98 -24.22 -6.23
CA ALA A 128 12.89 -22.91 -6.87
C ALA A 128 11.65 -22.79 -7.76
N LYS A 129 11.24 -23.87 -8.44
CA LYS A 129 10.00 -23.90 -9.22
C LYS A 129 8.77 -23.80 -8.32
N GLN A 130 8.71 -24.58 -7.25
CA GLN A 130 7.60 -24.53 -6.28
C GLN A 130 7.49 -23.14 -5.63
N ALA A 131 8.61 -22.56 -5.19
CA ALA A 131 8.63 -21.23 -4.61
C ALA A 131 8.15 -20.15 -5.60
N ARG A 132 8.54 -20.25 -6.88
CA ARG A 132 8.05 -19.33 -7.93
C ARG A 132 6.55 -19.48 -8.18
N ASP A 133 6.05 -20.71 -8.23
CA ASP A 133 4.64 -21.00 -8.42
C ASP A 133 3.79 -20.50 -7.23
N GLU A 134 4.29 -20.63 -6.00
CA GLU A 134 3.66 -20.10 -4.79
C GLU A 134 3.67 -18.57 -4.76
N LEU A 135 4.80 -17.93 -5.08
CA LEU A 135 4.90 -16.48 -5.16
C LEU A 135 3.93 -15.92 -6.20
N ALA A 136 3.83 -16.55 -7.37
CA ALA A 136 2.88 -16.12 -8.41
C ALA A 136 1.42 -16.23 -7.94
N LYS A 137 1.07 -17.29 -7.20
CA LYS A 137 -0.27 -17.44 -6.62
C LYS A 137 -0.56 -16.38 -5.57
N LEU A 138 0.36 -16.15 -4.64
CA LEU A 138 0.20 -15.14 -3.58
C LEU A 138 0.09 -13.73 -4.15
N GLN A 139 0.87 -13.42 -5.19
CA GLN A 139 0.77 -12.15 -5.91
C GLN A 139 -0.60 -11.99 -6.57
N ALA A 140 -1.10 -13.01 -7.27
CA ALA A 140 -2.42 -12.97 -7.88
C ALA A 140 -3.55 -12.80 -6.85
N GLU A 141 -3.46 -13.49 -5.71
CA GLU A 141 -4.43 -13.37 -4.61
C GLU A 141 -4.40 -11.97 -3.97
N GLN A 142 -3.20 -11.41 -3.74
CA GLN A 142 -3.04 -10.06 -3.22
C GLN A 142 -3.60 -9.01 -4.18
N GLU A 143 -3.31 -9.12 -5.48
CA GLU A 143 -3.87 -8.22 -6.48
C GLU A 143 -5.38 -8.33 -6.56
N GLN A 144 -5.94 -9.53 -6.42
CA GLN A 144 -7.38 -9.73 -6.38
C GLN A 144 -7.99 -9.08 -5.12
N ALA A 145 -7.39 -9.28 -3.95
CA ALA A 145 -7.86 -8.66 -2.71
C ALA A 145 -7.81 -7.13 -2.75
N LEU A 146 -6.80 -6.54 -3.37
CA LEU A 146 -6.71 -5.09 -3.58
C LEU A 146 -7.82 -4.58 -4.51
N ARG A 147 -8.11 -5.31 -5.58
CA ARG A 147 -9.22 -5.00 -6.49
C ARG A 147 -10.57 -5.08 -5.80
N ASP A 148 -10.82 -6.14 -5.03
CA ASP A 148 -12.06 -6.32 -4.28
C ASP A 148 -12.24 -5.22 -3.22
N ALA A 149 -11.15 -4.81 -2.57
CA ALA A 149 -11.17 -3.68 -1.63
C ALA A 149 -11.49 -2.35 -2.32
N ALA A 150 -10.90 -2.08 -3.49
CA ALA A 150 -11.20 -0.89 -4.28
C ALA A 150 -12.66 -0.89 -4.78
N HIS A 151 -13.15 -2.04 -5.28
CA HIS A 151 -14.54 -2.22 -5.68
C HIS A 151 -15.50 -1.90 -4.52
N GLN A 152 -15.21 -2.38 -3.31
CA GLN A 152 -16.02 -2.08 -2.14
C GLN A 152 -16.00 -0.58 -1.81
N GLN A 153 -14.85 0.09 -1.88
CA GLN A 153 -14.76 1.53 -1.68
C GLN A 153 -15.58 2.32 -2.72
N ASN A 154 -15.52 1.90 -3.98
CA ASN A 154 -16.29 2.48 -5.07
C ASN A 154 -17.80 2.24 -4.88
N ALA A 155 -18.20 1.05 -4.41
CA ALA A 155 -19.58 0.73 -4.06
C ALA A 155 -20.11 1.59 -2.91
N ASP A 156 -19.31 1.74 -1.83
CA ASP A 156 -19.65 2.56 -0.67
C ASP A 156 -19.76 4.05 -1.05
N PHE A 157 -18.88 4.52 -1.92
CA PHE A 157 -18.95 5.88 -2.48
C PHE A 157 -20.25 6.09 -3.28
N ALA A 158 -20.61 5.16 -4.16
CA ALA A 158 -21.85 5.22 -4.92
C ALA A 158 -23.09 5.19 -4.01
N GLU A 159 -23.08 4.38 -2.94
CA GLU A 159 -24.12 4.40 -1.92
C GLU A 159 -24.20 5.73 -1.17
N GLY A 160 -23.07 6.36 -0.88
CA GLY A 160 -22.99 7.70 -0.31
C GLY A 160 -23.71 8.73 -1.18
N LEU A 161 -23.51 8.68 -2.50
CA LEU A 161 -24.18 9.55 -3.47
C LEU A 161 -25.70 9.31 -3.55
N ILE A 162 -26.13 8.06 -3.40
CA ILE A 162 -27.56 7.70 -3.33
C ILE A 162 -28.19 8.28 -2.08
N LYS A 163 -27.53 8.13 -0.91
CA LYS A 163 -28.00 8.70 0.37
C LYS A 163 -28.06 10.23 0.31
N ALA A 164 -27.12 10.87 -0.40
CA ALA A 164 -27.11 12.31 -0.65
C ALA A 164 -28.14 12.77 -1.70
N GLY A 165 -28.86 11.85 -2.35
CA GLY A 165 -29.86 12.15 -3.39
C GLY A 165 -29.26 12.66 -4.71
N SER A 166 -27.95 12.54 -4.89
CA SER A 166 -27.24 12.99 -6.10
C SER A 166 -27.16 11.91 -7.18
N LEU A 167 -27.36 10.64 -6.81
CA LEU A 167 -27.37 9.50 -7.74
C LEU A 167 -28.65 8.66 -7.53
N LYS A 168 -29.21 8.12 -8.62
CA LYS A 168 -30.35 7.19 -8.53
C LYS A 168 -29.82 5.78 -8.19
N PRO A 169 -30.54 4.97 -7.41
CA PRO A 169 -30.13 3.59 -7.12
C PRO A 169 -29.89 2.73 -8.35
N ALA A 170 -30.63 2.98 -9.45
CA ALA A 170 -30.47 2.26 -10.71
C ALA A 170 -29.11 2.52 -11.41
N ASP A 171 -28.46 3.65 -11.11
CA ASP A 171 -27.20 4.06 -11.74
C ASP A 171 -25.98 3.65 -10.88
N LYS A 172 -26.18 2.99 -9.73
CA LYS A 172 -25.11 2.56 -8.81
C LYS A 172 -24.06 1.72 -9.53
N GLU A 173 -24.51 0.63 -10.13
CA GLU A 173 -23.65 -0.36 -10.79
C GLU A 173 -22.83 0.27 -11.93
N LEU A 174 -23.41 1.26 -12.63
CA LEU A 174 -22.71 1.98 -13.69
C LEU A 174 -21.56 2.81 -13.13
N ILE A 175 -21.79 3.56 -12.06
CA ILE A 175 -20.74 4.39 -11.46
C ILE A 175 -19.64 3.52 -10.85
N VAL A 176 -19.99 2.42 -10.18
CA VAL A 176 -19.02 1.47 -9.64
C VAL A 176 -18.17 0.89 -10.77
N ALA A 177 -18.79 0.39 -11.84
CA ALA A 177 -18.06 -0.16 -12.99
C ALA A 177 -17.16 0.88 -13.68
N VAL A 178 -17.57 2.15 -13.75
CA VAL A 178 -16.72 3.23 -14.30
C VAL A 178 -15.50 3.50 -13.42
N LEU A 179 -15.69 3.52 -12.10
CA LEU A 179 -14.59 3.72 -11.15
C LEU A 179 -13.63 2.53 -11.14
N ASP A 180 -14.15 1.30 -11.14
CA ASP A 180 -13.33 0.09 -11.21
C ASP A 180 -12.50 0.03 -12.50
N PHE A 181 -13.08 0.46 -13.62
CA PHE A 181 -12.35 0.58 -14.89
C PHE A 181 -11.28 1.67 -14.86
N ALA A 182 -11.51 2.76 -14.11
CA ALA A 182 -10.52 3.83 -13.97
C ALA A 182 -9.33 3.42 -13.08
N ASP A 183 -9.59 2.66 -12.01
CA ASP A 183 -8.55 2.15 -11.10
C ASP A 183 -7.79 0.95 -11.69
N TYR A 184 -8.50 0.04 -12.36
CA TYR A 184 -7.95 -1.21 -12.89
C TYR A 184 -8.36 -1.46 -14.35
N PRO A 185 -7.81 -0.68 -15.31
CA PRO A 185 -8.20 -0.76 -16.73
C PRO A 185 -7.86 -2.10 -17.40
N GLU A 186 -6.86 -2.83 -16.90
CA GLU A 186 -6.44 -4.14 -17.41
C GLU A 186 -7.35 -5.29 -16.95
N ALA A 187 -8.03 -5.11 -15.81
CA ALA A 187 -8.84 -6.17 -15.18
C ALA A 187 -10.35 -5.93 -15.32
N ALA A 188 -10.78 -4.70 -15.56
CA ALA A 188 -12.19 -4.36 -15.66
C ALA A 188 -12.79 -4.76 -17.03
N PRO A 189 -13.97 -5.39 -17.06
CA PRO A 189 -14.62 -5.75 -18.30
C PRO A 189 -15.01 -4.49 -19.09
N ALA A 190 -14.62 -4.42 -20.36
CA ALA A 190 -14.95 -3.31 -21.25
C ALA A 190 -16.47 -3.24 -21.61
N ASP A 191 -17.21 -4.31 -21.35
CA ASP A 191 -18.65 -4.42 -21.54
C ASP A 191 -19.42 -4.21 -20.23
N PHE A 192 -20.33 -3.24 -20.25
CA PHE A 192 -21.26 -2.93 -19.16
C PHE A 192 -22.64 -3.47 -19.50
N GLY A 193 -22.86 -4.77 -19.27
CA GLY A 193 -24.17 -5.44 -19.40
C GLY A 193 -24.76 -5.44 -20.82
N GLU A 194 -25.39 -6.56 -21.22
CA GLU A 194 -26.18 -6.64 -22.47
C GLU A 194 -25.44 -6.21 -23.76
N GLY A 195 -24.11 -6.36 -23.82
CA GLY A 195 -23.31 -6.02 -25.00
C GLY A 195 -23.16 -4.52 -25.27
N LYS A 196 -23.44 -3.67 -24.27
CA LYS A 196 -23.15 -2.23 -24.34
C LYS A 196 -21.76 -1.96 -23.77
N LYS A 197 -20.97 -1.16 -24.50
CA LYS A 197 -19.69 -0.68 -23.99
C LYS A 197 -19.93 0.22 -22.78
N LEU A 198 -19.07 0.11 -21.78
CA LEU A 198 -19.10 0.99 -20.60
C LEU A 198 -19.14 2.48 -20.98
N SER A 199 -18.38 2.86 -22.02
CA SER A 199 -18.38 4.23 -22.55
C SER A 199 -19.72 4.67 -23.14
N ASP A 200 -20.52 3.78 -23.72
CA ASP A 200 -21.82 4.13 -24.27
C ASP A 200 -22.87 4.24 -23.16
N ALA A 201 -22.82 3.35 -22.16
CA ALA A 201 -23.63 3.46 -20.96
C ALA A 201 -23.37 4.76 -20.19
N LEU A 202 -22.10 5.17 -20.05
CA LEU A 202 -21.74 6.44 -19.42
C LEU A 202 -22.24 7.66 -20.21
N LYS A 203 -22.12 7.64 -21.55
CA LYS A 203 -22.68 8.71 -22.40
C LYS A 203 -24.19 8.83 -22.23
N ASP A 204 -24.91 7.71 -22.17
CA ASP A 204 -26.36 7.70 -22.00
C ASP A 204 -26.77 8.20 -20.61
N PHE A 205 -26.02 7.85 -19.57
CA PHE A 205 -26.20 8.40 -18.23
C PHE A 205 -26.06 9.93 -18.21
N LEU A 206 -24.99 10.47 -18.82
CA LEU A 206 -24.76 11.91 -18.89
C LEU A 206 -25.84 12.65 -19.71
N ARG A 207 -26.37 12.02 -20.77
CA ARG A 207 -27.49 12.57 -21.56
C ARG A 207 -28.82 12.55 -20.80
N GLY A 208 -29.04 11.53 -19.97
CA GLY A 208 -30.25 11.38 -19.16
C GLY A 208 -30.27 12.24 -17.90
N GLY A 209 -29.14 12.89 -17.57
CA GLY A 209 -29.02 13.83 -16.47
C GLY A 209 -29.90 15.08 -16.68
N LYS A 210 -30.55 15.56 -15.61
CA LYS A 210 -31.24 16.84 -15.68
C LYS A 210 -30.22 17.96 -15.89
N PRO A 211 -30.49 18.95 -16.77
CA PRO A 211 -29.59 20.08 -16.95
C PRO A 211 -29.41 20.81 -15.62
N ILE A 212 -28.16 20.87 -15.15
CA ILE A 212 -27.79 21.47 -13.85
C ILE A 212 -27.92 23.00 -13.90
N LEU A 213 -27.65 23.58 -15.07
CA LEU A 213 -27.86 24.98 -15.35
C LEU A 213 -29.15 25.13 -16.14
N ALA A 214 -30.15 25.77 -15.54
CA ALA A 214 -31.33 26.20 -16.27
C ALA A 214 -30.88 27.24 -17.32
N ALA A 215 -30.83 26.84 -18.59
CA ALA A 215 -30.68 27.77 -19.71
C ALA A 215 -32.03 28.47 -19.99
N GLY A 216 -32.56 29.16 -18.98
CA GLY A 216 -33.84 29.87 -19.04
C GLY A 216 -33.98 30.81 -17.86
N GLU A 217 -34.63 31.96 -18.09
CA GLU A 217 -34.87 32.98 -17.08
C GLU A 217 -35.50 32.36 -15.82
N ILE A 218 -34.83 32.51 -14.69
CA ILE A 218 -35.27 31.98 -13.38
C ILE A 218 -36.49 32.75 -12.85
N ALA A 219 -36.84 33.87 -13.50
CA ALA A 219 -38.01 34.71 -13.19
C ALA A 219 -39.15 34.49 -14.21
N THR A 220 -39.74 33.30 -14.26
CA THR A 220 -41.04 33.14 -14.92
C THR A 220 -42.16 33.65 -14.00
N THR A 221 -43.18 34.27 -14.57
CA THR A 221 -44.35 34.82 -13.84
C THR A 221 -45.07 33.79 -12.96
N ASP A 222 -44.96 32.49 -13.28
CA ASP A 222 -45.44 31.38 -12.43
C ASP A 222 -44.70 31.28 -11.08
N LYS A 223 -43.41 31.64 -11.01
CA LYS A 223 -42.66 31.67 -9.74
C LYS A 223 -42.87 32.98 -8.96
N ALA A 224 -43.42 34.01 -9.58
CA ALA A 224 -43.72 35.28 -8.94
C ALA A 224 -45.05 35.26 -8.16
N ASN A 225 -45.84 34.19 -8.26
CA ASN A 225 -47.11 34.07 -7.55
C ASN A 225 -47.30 32.68 -6.92
N PRO A 226 -46.56 32.34 -5.84
CA PRO A 226 -46.97 31.24 -4.99
C PRO A 226 -48.32 31.62 -4.36
N SER A 227 -49.38 30.89 -4.72
CA SER A 227 -50.60 30.87 -3.89
C SER A 227 -50.18 30.62 -2.43
N PRO A 228 -50.71 31.37 -1.45
CA PRO A 228 -50.26 31.25 -0.06
C PRO A 228 -50.75 29.94 0.52
N ALA A 229 -49.95 28.90 0.40
CA ALA A 229 -50.05 27.68 1.20
C ALA A 229 -49.07 27.84 2.37
N GLY A 230 -49.61 28.21 3.52
CA GLY A 230 -48.87 28.24 4.79
C GLY A 230 -48.23 29.58 5.07
N SER A 231 -48.76 30.27 6.08
CA SER A 231 -48.22 31.47 6.71
C SER A 231 -46.71 31.34 6.97
N SER A 232 -45.89 32.00 6.16
CA SER A 232 -44.50 32.26 6.50
C SER A 232 -44.49 33.30 7.62
N ASP A 233 -44.21 32.76 8.80
CA ASP A 233 -43.65 33.39 9.98
C ASP A 233 -42.56 34.41 9.59
N PHE A 234 -42.98 35.64 9.32
CA PHE A 234 -42.14 36.79 9.05
C PHE A 234 -42.49 37.86 10.07
N GLY A 235 -42.30 37.52 11.34
CA GLY A 235 -42.72 38.35 12.46
C GLY A 235 -42.06 38.03 13.78
N GLU A 236 -40.88 37.42 13.82
CA GLU A 236 -40.23 37.06 15.09
C GLU A 236 -39.77 38.28 15.92
N TYR A 237 -39.91 39.51 15.40
CA TYR A 237 -39.72 40.77 16.13
C TYR A 237 -40.77 41.85 15.83
N ALA A 238 -41.96 41.46 15.33
CA ALA A 238 -43.07 42.40 15.13
C ALA A 238 -43.99 42.36 16.35
N ASP A 239 -44.19 43.52 16.99
CA ASP A 239 -45.10 43.72 18.12
C ASP A 239 -46.46 43.04 17.88
N PRO A 240 -46.94 42.14 18.78
CA PRO A 240 -48.19 41.40 18.63
C PRO A 240 -49.41 42.29 18.37
N ALA A 241 -49.35 43.56 18.80
CA ALA A 241 -50.40 44.54 18.55
C ALA A 241 -50.50 44.95 17.06
N ALA A 242 -49.39 44.97 16.32
CA ALA A 242 -49.35 45.42 14.92
C ALA A 242 -49.96 44.40 13.95
N GLN A 243 -49.77 43.09 14.19
CA GLN A 243 -50.39 42.02 13.41
C GLN A 243 -51.91 42.01 13.58
N SER A 244 -52.39 42.31 14.80
CA SER A 244 -53.83 42.37 15.10
C SER A 244 -54.58 43.46 14.34
N HIS A 245 -53.94 44.57 13.98
CA HIS A 245 -54.62 45.69 13.32
C HIS A 245 -54.87 45.41 11.84
N HIS A 246 -53.88 44.88 11.13
CA HIS A 246 -54.00 44.52 9.72
C HIS A 246 -55.07 43.46 9.49
N GLU A 247 -55.09 42.41 10.32
CA GLU A 247 -56.10 41.35 10.24
C GLU A 247 -57.51 41.89 10.54
N ARG A 248 -57.67 42.77 11.54
CA ARG A 248 -58.94 43.44 11.82
C ARG A 248 -59.39 44.32 10.66
N ALA A 249 -58.47 45.07 10.04
CA ALA A 249 -58.76 45.94 8.91
C ALA A 249 -59.18 45.13 7.67
N LEU A 250 -58.50 44.02 7.36
CA LEU A 250 -58.89 43.14 6.26
C LEU A 250 -60.24 42.47 6.50
N ALA A 251 -60.51 42.00 7.72
CA ALA A 251 -61.79 41.42 8.08
C ALA A 251 -62.95 42.43 7.96
N LEU A 252 -62.74 43.68 8.39
CA LEU A 252 -63.74 44.74 8.32
C LEU A 252 -63.96 45.22 6.88
N ALA A 253 -62.89 45.40 6.10
CA ALA A 253 -62.97 45.74 4.68
C ALA A 253 -63.80 44.70 3.91
N LYS A 254 -63.58 43.41 4.16
CA LYS A 254 -64.33 42.31 3.54
C LYS A 254 -65.79 42.25 4.00
N ARG A 255 -66.05 42.56 5.28
CA ARG A 255 -67.41 42.52 5.85
C ARG A 255 -68.28 43.67 5.37
N GLU A 256 -67.72 44.88 5.29
CA GLU A 256 -68.47 46.11 4.95
C GLU A 256 -68.30 46.52 3.47
N ASN A 257 -67.48 45.79 2.70
CA ASN A 257 -67.14 46.09 1.32
C ASN A 257 -66.63 47.53 1.13
N ILE A 258 -65.80 47.99 2.08
CA ILE A 258 -65.16 49.31 2.08
C ILE A 258 -63.67 49.17 1.74
N SER A 259 -63.04 50.27 1.35
CA SER A 259 -61.60 50.26 1.04
C SER A 259 -60.77 49.92 2.29
N TYR A 260 -59.62 49.27 2.07
CA TYR A 260 -58.71 48.90 3.16
C TYR A 260 -58.29 50.11 4.00
N GLU A 261 -58.08 51.28 3.37
CA GLU A 261 -57.71 52.52 4.07
C GLU A 261 -58.80 52.99 5.05
N GLU A 262 -60.07 52.86 4.67
CA GLU A 262 -61.18 53.25 5.53
C GLU A 262 -61.37 52.24 6.67
N ALA A 263 -61.22 50.95 6.38
CA ALA A 263 -61.25 49.90 7.40
C ALA A 263 -60.10 50.04 8.40
N ALA A 264 -58.89 50.30 7.93
CA ALA A 264 -57.70 50.49 8.75
C ALA A 264 -57.86 51.67 9.72
N ARG A 265 -58.44 52.80 9.28
CA ARG A 265 -58.73 53.94 10.16
C ARG A 265 -59.74 53.60 11.26
N ARG A 266 -60.75 52.78 10.94
CA ARG A 266 -61.79 52.39 11.89
C ARG A 266 -61.32 51.35 12.92
N THR A 267 -60.26 50.61 12.63
CA THR A 267 -59.71 49.57 13.52
C THR A 267 -58.55 50.04 14.38
N VAL A 268 -58.11 51.31 14.27
CA VAL A 268 -57.13 51.91 15.19
C VAL A 268 -57.82 52.14 16.54
N GLN A 269 -57.55 51.27 17.52
CA GLN A 269 -57.85 51.43 18.94
C GLN A 269 -56.57 51.19 19.71
#